data_AF-A0A349ZTA1-F1
#
_entry.id   AF-A0A349ZTA1-F1
#
_cell.length_a   1.000
_cell.length_b   1.000
_cell.length_c   1.000
_cell.angle_alpha   90.00
_cell.angle_beta   90.00
_cell.angle_gamma   90.00
#
_symmetry.space_group_name_H-M   'P 1'
#
loop_
_entity.id
_entity.type
_entity.pdbx_description
1 polymer ?
#
loop_
_entity_poly.entity_id
_entity_poly.type
_entity_poly.pdbx_seq_one_letter_code
_entity_poly.pdbx_strand_id
1 'polypeptide(L)'
;VYEAGGYYVFISEEAVPEWGVIERALHGEEELVYFDHDHITKNKRHTPFFKPEWSFDTFMSVNYLRECFALSKELFEKKSFADGLKGISDAWELLYLSVKCGARIVHVNETACHVRTEESDEEEVYKEYVRDQNSLSVQRVGDRIRKAEGYPAQTQGSLWGVSVIIPSKDHSGILEKCLRSIVVKTSFNTI
;
A
#
# COMPACT_ATOMS: atom_id res chain seq x y z
N VAL A 1 -12.30 -8.62 10.39
CA VAL A 1 -11.76 -9.71 9.55
C VAL A 1 -12.93 -10.52 9.04
N TYR A 2 -12.91 -10.87 7.77
CA TYR A 2 -13.95 -11.64 7.07
C TYR A 2 -13.32 -12.84 6.38
N GLU A 3 -14.14 -13.78 5.93
CA GLU A 3 -13.67 -14.94 5.16
C GLU A 3 -14.30 -14.93 3.76
N ALA A 4 -13.47 -15.08 2.72
CA ALA A 4 -13.93 -15.16 1.34
C ALA A 4 -12.90 -15.94 0.50
N GLY A 5 -13.36 -16.83 -0.39
CA GLY A 5 -12.50 -17.49 -1.39
C GLY A 5 -11.30 -18.30 -0.85
N GLY A 6 -11.31 -18.74 0.42
CA GLY A 6 -10.14 -19.38 1.03
C GLY A 6 -9.14 -18.40 1.65
N TYR A 7 -9.52 -17.14 1.84
CA TYR A 7 -8.72 -16.07 2.43
C TYR A 7 -9.36 -15.52 3.70
N TYR A 8 -8.54 -14.95 4.56
CA TYR A 8 -8.94 -13.97 5.56
C TYR A 8 -8.81 -12.57 4.97
N VAL A 9 -9.92 -11.83 4.91
CA VAL A 9 -9.99 -10.47 4.37
C VAL A 9 -9.99 -9.46 5.51
N PHE A 10 -9.05 -8.52 5.44
CA PHE A 10 -8.84 -7.45 6.40
C PHE A 10 -9.27 -6.14 5.76
N ILE A 11 -10.23 -5.47 6.40
CA ILE A 11 -10.78 -4.19 5.96
C ILE A 11 -10.66 -3.24 7.15
N SER A 12 -10.21 -2.00 6.92
CA SER A 12 -10.17 -0.99 7.96
C SER A 12 -11.57 -0.66 8.45
N GLU A 13 -11.70 -0.22 9.70
CA GLU A 13 -13.00 0.09 10.32
C GLU A 13 -13.77 1.16 9.53
N GLU A 14 -13.04 2.09 8.93
CA GLU A 14 -13.58 3.26 8.25
C GLU A 14 -13.98 2.94 6.80
N ALA A 15 -13.53 1.79 6.27
CA ALA A 15 -13.74 1.40 4.89
C ALA A 15 -15.06 0.64 4.67
N VAL A 16 -15.75 0.98 3.59
CA VAL A 16 -16.88 0.23 3.04
C VAL A 16 -16.37 -0.68 1.94
N PRO A 17 -16.48 -2.01 2.06
CA PRO A 17 -15.98 -2.94 1.04
C PRO A 17 -16.88 -3.03 -0.20
N GLU A 18 -16.25 -3.20 -1.35
CA GLU A 18 -16.85 -3.60 -2.62
C GLU A 18 -16.69 -5.11 -2.81
N TRP A 19 -17.55 -5.90 -2.16
CA TRP A 19 -17.43 -7.37 -2.10
C TRP A 19 -17.33 -8.03 -3.47
N GLY A 20 -18.02 -7.51 -4.48
CA GLY A 20 -17.92 -8.05 -5.84
C GLY A 20 -16.51 -7.97 -6.41
N VAL A 21 -15.74 -6.91 -6.10
CA VAL A 21 -14.33 -6.79 -6.51
C VAL A 21 -13.47 -7.78 -5.72
N ILE A 22 -13.64 -7.80 -4.40
CA ILE A 22 -12.87 -8.66 -3.50
C ILE A 22 -13.05 -10.13 -3.89
N GLU A 23 -14.29 -10.63 -3.95
CA GLU A 23 -14.57 -12.04 -4.25
C GLU A 23 -14.09 -12.45 -5.63
N ARG A 24 -14.23 -11.57 -6.63
CA ARG A 24 -13.72 -11.85 -7.98
C ARG A 24 -12.20 -11.95 -8.02
N ALA A 25 -11.47 -11.23 -7.18
CA ALA A 25 -10.02 -11.25 -7.18
C ALA A 25 -9.42 -12.44 -6.42
N LEU A 26 -10.16 -13.00 -5.45
CA LEU A 26 -9.67 -14.07 -4.56
C LEU A 26 -9.93 -15.46 -5.12
N HIS A 27 -9.26 -15.80 -6.21
CA HIS A 27 -9.42 -17.10 -6.90
C HIS A 27 -8.10 -17.79 -7.28
N GLY A 28 -6.95 -17.18 -7.05
CA GLY A 28 -5.65 -17.75 -7.40
C GLY A 28 -4.88 -18.33 -6.21
N GLU A 29 -3.60 -18.57 -6.46
CA GLU A 29 -2.63 -19.13 -5.51
C GLU A 29 -1.86 -18.03 -4.76
N GLU A 30 -2.33 -16.78 -4.78
CA GLU A 30 -1.68 -15.67 -4.11
C GLU A 30 -1.81 -15.81 -2.59
N GLU A 31 -0.78 -15.42 -1.86
CA GLU A 31 -0.79 -15.57 -0.40
C GLU A 31 -1.11 -14.25 0.30
N LEU A 32 -0.81 -13.13 -0.36
CA LEU A 32 -1.14 -11.78 0.06
C LEU A 32 -1.67 -11.00 -1.14
N VAL A 33 -2.91 -10.52 -1.04
CA VAL A 33 -3.56 -9.72 -2.07
C VAL A 33 -3.91 -8.36 -1.48
N TYR A 34 -3.64 -7.28 -2.20
CA TYR A 34 -4.04 -5.94 -1.79
C TYR A 34 -4.67 -5.17 -2.96
N PHE A 35 -5.45 -4.15 -2.62
CA PHE A 35 -6.35 -3.49 -3.56
C PHE A 35 -6.23 -1.99 -3.51
N ASP A 36 -6.63 -1.31 -4.57
CA ASP A 36 -6.86 0.12 -4.55
C ASP A 36 -8.03 0.51 -3.64
N HIS A 37 -8.06 1.77 -3.22
CA HIS A 37 -9.17 2.34 -2.46
C HIS A 37 -9.46 3.77 -2.94
N ASP A 38 -10.64 4.28 -2.60
CA ASP A 38 -10.96 5.70 -2.73
C ASP A 38 -11.57 6.20 -1.42
N HIS A 39 -12.07 7.43 -1.43
CA HIS A 39 -12.76 8.04 -0.30
C HIS A 39 -14.24 8.27 -0.60
N ILE A 40 -15.08 8.25 0.43
CA ILE A 40 -16.52 8.50 0.32
C ILE A 40 -17.02 9.50 1.36
N THR A 41 -17.67 10.56 0.87
CA THR A 41 -18.38 11.56 1.68
C THR A 41 -19.80 11.73 1.16
N LYS A 42 -20.79 11.66 2.03
CA LYS A 42 -22.22 11.85 1.68
C LYS A 42 -22.65 11.01 0.46
N ASN A 43 -22.21 9.74 0.41
CA ASN A 43 -22.45 8.79 -0.68
C ASN A 43 -21.85 9.15 -2.04
N LYS A 44 -20.87 10.06 -2.09
CA LYS A 44 -20.12 10.38 -3.30
C LYS A 44 -18.67 9.93 -3.14
N ARG A 45 -18.19 9.18 -4.13
CA ARG A 45 -16.79 8.74 -4.21
C ARG A 45 -15.91 9.88 -4.73
N HIS A 46 -14.72 10.02 -4.18
CA HIS A 46 -13.71 11.00 -4.58
C HIS A 46 -12.32 10.54 -4.15
N THR A 47 -11.29 11.29 -4.54
CA THR A 47 -9.89 11.06 -4.13
C THR A 47 -9.45 9.59 -4.24
N PRO A 48 -9.44 9.01 -5.45
CA PRO A 48 -8.96 7.64 -5.63
C PRO A 48 -7.47 7.54 -5.31
N PHE A 49 -7.10 6.44 -4.66
CA PHE A 49 -5.73 6.13 -4.29
C PHE A 49 -5.31 4.83 -4.97
N PHE A 50 -4.70 4.99 -6.15
CA PHE A 50 -4.12 3.89 -6.93
C PHE A 50 -2.74 3.55 -6.40
N LYS A 51 -2.59 2.35 -5.84
CA LYS A 51 -1.37 1.86 -5.21
C LYS A 51 -0.38 1.39 -6.27
N PRO A 52 0.93 1.48 -6.01
CA PRO A 52 1.92 0.90 -6.90
C PRO A 52 1.89 -0.64 -6.81
N GLU A 53 2.51 -1.28 -7.79
CA GLU A 53 2.95 -2.67 -7.68
C GLU A 53 3.88 -2.86 -6.47
N TRP A 54 4.00 -4.11 -6.02
CA TRP A 54 4.68 -4.44 -4.78
C TRP A 54 6.11 -3.88 -4.72
N SER A 55 6.35 -3.04 -3.71
CA SER A 55 7.66 -2.49 -3.38
C SER A 55 7.93 -2.67 -1.89
N PHE A 56 8.96 -3.45 -1.56
CA PHE A 56 9.42 -3.64 -0.20
C PHE A 56 9.89 -2.33 0.43
N ASP A 57 10.65 -1.51 -0.30
CA ASP A 57 11.15 -0.22 0.19
C ASP A 57 10.00 0.75 0.54
N THR A 58 8.96 0.77 -0.29
CA THR A 58 7.75 1.59 -0.05
C THR A 58 7.01 1.06 1.18
N PHE A 59 6.85 -0.26 1.30
CA PHE A 59 6.15 -0.90 2.42
C PHE A 59 6.84 -0.64 3.77
N MET A 60 8.17 -0.64 3.76
CA MET A 60 8.97 -0.32 4.95
C MET A 60 8.98 1.18 5.29
N SER A 61 8.52 2.03 4.37
CA SER A 61 8.43 3.48 4.58
C SER A 61 7.02 3.93 4.99
N VAL A 62 6.00 3.34 4.38
CA VAL A 62 4.58 3.66 4.56
C VAL A 62 3.71 2.40 4.46
N ASN A 63 2.59 2.36 5.18
CA ASN A 63 1.65 1.23 5.12
C ASN A 63 0.64 1.42 3.99
N TYR A 64 1.12 1.39 2.75
CA TYR A 64 0.26 1.56 1.58
C TYR A 64 -0.65 0.35 1.31
N LEU A 65 -0.36 -0.83 1.88
CA LEU A 65 -1.19 -2.04 1.72
C LEU A 65 -2.49 -2.02 2.54
N ARG A 66 -2.69 -1.01 3.40
CA ARG A 66 -3.86 -0.90 4.29
C ARG A 66 -5.18 -0.64 3.55
N GLU A 67 -6.22 -0.39 4.33
CA GLU A 67 -7.64 -0.25 3.97
C GLU A 67 -8.30 -1.56 3.53
N CYS A 68 -7.70 -2.30 2.60
CA CYS A 68 -8.19 -3.61 2.20
C CYS A 68 -7.06 -4.50 1.70
N PHE A 69 -6.86 -5.63 2.36
CA PHE A 69 -5.97 -6.71 1.93
C PHE A 69 -6.52 -8.07 2.34
N ALA A 70 -6.05 -9.13 1.70
CA ALA A 70 -6.42 -10.50 2.01
C ALA A 70 -5.18 -11.37 2.16
N LEU A 71 -5.23 -12.31 3.10
CA LEU A 71 -4.20 -13.32 3.31
C LEU A 71 -4.81 -14.71 3.13
N SER A 72 -4.18 -15.55 2.32
CA SER A 72 -4.67 -16.92 2.10
C SER A 72 -4.70 -17.71 3.41
N LYS A 73 -5.68 -18.60 3.58
CA LYS A 73 -5.70 -19.51 4.74
C LYS A 73 -4.49 -20.43 4.76
N GLU A 74 -4.00 -20.84 3.59
CA GLU A 74 -2.79 -21.65 3.44
C GLU A 74 -1.55 -20.97 4.06
N LEU A 75 -1.42 -19.64 3.94
CA LEU A 75 -0.34 -18.90 4.58
C LEU A 75 -0.33 -19.11 6.10
N PHE A 76 -1.51 -19.19 6.73
CA PHE A 76 -1.63 -19.43 8.19
C PHE A 76 -1.28 -20.85 8.59
N GLU A 77 -1.35 -21.81 7.67
CA GLU A 77 -0.98 -23.21 7.91
C GLU A 77 0.54 -23.42 7.81
N LYS A 78 1.27 -22.49 7.17
CA LYS A 78 2.74 -22.54 7.13
C LYS A 78 3.30 -22.37 8.53
N LYS A 79 4.08 -23.36 8.98
CA LYS A 79 4.71 -23.37 10.30
C LYS A 79 5.48 -22.07 10.60
N SER A 80 6.24 -21.55 9.64
CA SER A 80 7.01 -20.30 9.82
C SER A 80 6.12 -19.09 10.11
N PHE A 81 4.94 -19.03 9.49
CA PHE A 81 3.98 -17.96 9.70
C PHE A 81 3.25 -18.16 11.02
N ALA A 82 2.73 -19.36 11.27
CA ALA A 82 2.03 -19.72 12.50
C ALA A 82 2.89 -19.46 13.75
N ASP A 83 4.17 -19.86 13.74
CA ASP A 83 5.11 -19.62 14.84
C ASP A 83 5.38 -18.10 15.03
N GLY A 84 5.37 -17.33 13.95
CA GLY A 84 5.61 -15.89 13.94
C GLY A 84 4.41 -15.03 14.34
N LEU A 85 3.19 -15.57 14.36
CA LEU A 85 1.97 -14.83 14.76
C LEU A 85 2.00 -14.39 16.23
N LYS A 86 2.81 -15.04 17.06
CA LYS A 86 2.91 -14.72 18.48
C LYS A 86 3.53 -13.33 18.68
N GLY A 87 2.74 -12.40 19.20
CA GLY A 87 3.19 -11.04 19.52
C GLY A 87 2.94 -10.02 18.41
N ILE A 88 2.28 -10.43 17.32
CA ILE A 88 1.73 -9.48 16.34
C ILE A 88 0.66 -8.65 17.04
N SER A 89 0.81 -7.32 16.98
CA SER A 89 -0.04 -6.37 17.67
C SER A 89 -0.95 -5.57 16.75
N ASP A 90 -0.57 -5.41 15.48
CA ASP A 90 -1.33 -4.67 14.48
C ASP A 90 -1.27 -5.31 13.08
N ALA A 91 -2.07 -4.76 12.17
CA ALA A 91 -2.16 -5.26 10.79
C ALA A 91 -0.85 -5.08 10.00
N TRP A 92 -0.03 -4.07 10.33
CA TRP A 92 1.24 -3.87 9.64
C TRP A 92 2.26 -4.94 10.03
N GLU A 93 2.35 -5.29 11.32
CA GLU A 93 3.20 -6.39 11.77
C GLU A 93 2.77 -7.73 11.14
N LEU A 94 1.46 -7.94 10.95
CA LEU A 94 0.93 -9.12 10.23
C LEU A 94 1.36 -9.13 8.75
N LEU A 95 1.26 -7.99 8.07
CA LEU A 95 1.73 -7.82 6.68
C LEU A 95 3.25 -8.05 6.60
N TYR A 96 4.02 -7.49 7.53
CA TYR A 96 5.47 -7.68 7.60
C TYR A 96 5.83 -9.16 7.79
N LEU A 97 5.15 -9.87 8.70
CA LEU A 97 5.33 -11.30 8.88
C LEU A 97 5.04 -12.08 7.59
N SER A 98 3.99 -11.69 6.86
CA SER A 98 3.63 -12.31 5.57
C SER A 98 4.76 -12.16 4.56
N VAL A 99 5.28 -10.94 4.42
CA VAL A 99 6.43 -10.63 3.56
C VAL A 99 7.66 -11.42 3.98
N LYS A 100 7.98 -11.45 5.28
CA LYS A 100 9.13 -12.18 5.84
C LYS A 100 9.04 -13.69 5.60
N CYS A 101 7.84 -14.26 5.59
CA CYS A 101 7.61 -15.67 5.26
C CYS A 101 7.64 -15.98 3.76
N GLY A 102 7.94 -14.98 2.91
CA GLY A 102 8.03 -15.15 1.47
C GLY A 102 6.66 -15.27 0.79
N ALA A 103 5.64 -14.58 1.31
CA ALA A 103 4.33 -14.57 0.69
C ALA A 103 4.40 -14.15 -0.78
N ARG A 104 3.68 -14.85 -1.66
CA ARG A 104 3.41 -14.37 -3.02
C ARG A 104 2.44 -13.19 -2.93
N ILE A 105 2.90 -12.01 -3.32
CA ILE A 105 2.18 -10.73 -3.18
C ILE A 105 1.65 -10.29 -4.54
N VAL A 106 0.36 -9.95 -4.61
CA VAL A 106 -0.28 -9.44 -5.82
C VAL A 106 -1.08 -8.18 -5.52
N HIS A 107 -0.93 -7.21 -6.41
CA HIS A 107 -1.77 -6.03 -6.47
C HIS A 107 -2.96 -6.26 -7.40
N VAL A 108 -4.15 -5.91 -6.94
CA VAL A 108 -5.35 -5.84 -7.77
C VAL A 108 -5.65 -4.37 -8.05
N ASN A 109 -5.44 -3.96 -9.30
CA ASN A 109 -5.69 -2.60 -9.82
C ASN A 109 -7.20 -2.29 -9.95
N GLU A 110 -7.99 -2.61 -8.92
CA GLU A 110 -9.42 -2.28 -8.79
C GLU A 110 -9.70 -1.74 -7.39
N THR A 111 -10.57 -0.73 -7.30
CA THR A 111 -11.01 -0.17 -6.02
C THR A 111 -11.90 -1.16 -5.27
N ALA A 112 -11.36 -1.78 -4.21
CA ALA A 112 -12.08 -2.78 -3.43
C ALA A 112 -12.74 -2.24 -2.16
N CYS A 113 -12.47 -0.98 -1.79
CA CYS A 113 -13.14 -0.33 -0.68
C CYS A 113 -13.16 1.20 -0.79
N HIS A 114 -14.06 1.81 -0.02
CA HIS A 114 -14.28 3.25 0.06
C HIS A 114 -14.10 3.72 1.51
N VAL A 115 -13.05 4.50 1.78
CA VAL A 115 -12.76 5.01 3.13
C VAL A 115 -13.69 6.17 3.43
N ARG A 116 -14.47 6.07 4.51
CA ARG A 116 -15.37 7.15 4.95
C ARG A 116 -14.55 8.35 5.40
N THR A 117 -14.93 9.52 4.92
CA THR A 117 -14.35 10.80 5.38
C THR A 117 -15.42 11.89 5.42
N GLU A 118 -15.23 12.84 6.32
CA GLU A 118 -16.06 14.04 6.44
C GLU A 118 -15.64 15.14 5.45
N GLU A 119 -14.39 15.09 4.98
CA GLU A 119 -13.83 16.05 4.02
C GLU A 119 -13.88 15.51 2.60
N SER A 120 -14.33 16.34 1.66
CA SER A 120 -14.43 16.02 0.24
C SER A 120 -13.42 16.77 -0.63
N ASP A 121 -12.72 17.76 -0.07
CA ASP A 121 -11.61 18.43 -0.73
C ASP A 121 -10.42 17.47 -0.88
N GLU A 122 -10.02 17.21 -2.12
CA GLU A 122 -9.00 16.22 -2.44
C GLU A 122 -7.63 16.56 -1.82
N GLU A 123 -7.29 17.84 -1.71
CA GLU A 123 -6.01 18.28 -1.18
C GLU A 123 -5.94 18.05 0.33
N GLU A 124 -7.02 18.36 1.05
CA GLU A 124 -7.09 18.12 2.50
C GLU A 124 -7.14 16.63 2.83
N VAL A 125 -7.93 15.83 2.09
CA VAL A 125 -7.94 14.36 2.24
C VAL A 125 -6.55 13.78 2.00
N TYR A 126 -5.84 14.24 0.96
CA TYR A 126 -4.48 13.77 0.68
C TYR A 126 -3.49 14.17 1.77
N LYS A 127 -3.56 15.39 2.30
CA LYS A 127 -2.72 15.84 3.42
C LYS A 127 -2.98 15.00 4.67
N GLU A 128 -4.23 14.70 4.97
CA GLU A 128 -4.61 13.85 6.10
C GLU A 128 -4.07 12.44 5.90
N TYR A 129 -4.26 11.84 4.72
CA TYR A 129 -3.70 10.53 4.38
C TYR A 129 -2.18 10.49 4.59
N VAL A 130 -1.44 11.47 4.08
CA VAL A 130 0.02 11.54 4.25
C VAL A 130 0.41 11.73 5.72
N ARG A 131 -0.33 12.53 6.49
CA ARG A 131 -0.09 12.69 7.93
C ARG A 131 -0.32 11.39 8.68
N ASP A 132 -1.42 10.70 8.40
CA ASP A 132 -1.75 9.41 8.99
C ASP A 132 -0.62 8.42 8.72
N GLN A 133 -0.23 8.25 7.45
CA GLN A 133 0.87 7.38 7.04
C GLN A 133 2.20 7.66 7.75
N ASN A 134 2.53 8.94 7.98
CA ASN A 134 3.73 9.35 8.70
C ASN A 134 3.61 9.18 10.23
N SER A 135 2.39 9.23 10.76
CA SER A 135 2.12 9.05 12.19
C SER A 135 2.04 7.58 12.61
N LEU A 136 1.78 6.68 11.65
CA LEU A 136 1.64 5.26 11.90
C LEU A 136 2.90 4.67 12.55
N SER A 137 2.65 3.70 13.45
CA SER A 137 3.63 2.83 14.09
C SER A 137 4.69 2.28 13.11
N VAL A 138 4.32 2.16 11.84
CA VAL A 138 5.09 1.69 10.69
C VAL A 138 6.51 2.22 10.64
N GLN A 139 6.74 3.54 10.75
CA GLN A 139 8.10 4.07 10.71
C GLN A 139 8.91 3.63 11.94
N ARG A 140 8.32 3.69 13.13
CA ARG A 140 8.98 3.31 14.39
C ARG A 140 9.25 1.81 14.47
N VAL A 141 8.28 0.99 14.06
CA VAL A 141 8.37 -0.48 14.03
C VAL A 141 9.31 -0.91 12.91
N GLY A 142 9.21 -0.31 11.72
CA GLY A 142 10.12 -0.52 10.61
C GLY A 142 11.57 -0.19 10.96
N ASP A 143 11.82 0.93 11.64
CA ASP A 143 13.17 1.29 12.10
C ASP A 143 13.70 0.33 13.17
N ARG A 144 12.84 -0.09 14.11
CA ARG A 144 13.19 -1.13 15.10
C ARG A 144 13.59 -2.43 14.40
N ILE A 145 12.81 -2.85 13.40
CA ILE A 145 13.06 -4.07 12.61
C ILE A 145 14.35 -3.93 11.80
N ARG A 146 14.54 -2.82 11.07
CA ARG A 146 15.78 -2.56 10.30
C ARG A 146 17.01 -2.68 11.19
N LYS A 147 16.96 -2.06 12.37
CA LYS A 147 18.04 -2.11 13.37
C LYS A 147 18.27 -3.53 13.90
N ALA A 148 17.22 -4.30 14.14
CA ALA A 148 17.32 -5.67 14.67
C ALA A 148 17.83 -6.67 13.61
N GLU A 149 17.42 -6.51 12.35
CA GLU A 149 17.75 -7.44 11.27
C GLU A 149 18.92 -6.98 10.40
N GLY A 150 19.55 -5.86 10.73
CA GLY A 150 20.76 -5.37 10.05
C GLY A 150 20.50 -4.83 8.65
N TYR A 151 19.27 -4.44 8.33
CA TYR A 151 19.00 -3.68 7.10
C TYR A 151 19.61 -2.28 7.24
N PRO A 152 20.38 -1.80 6.27
CA PRO A 152 20.90 -0.44 6.31
C PRO A 152 19.73 0.55 6.41
N ALA A 153 19.76 1.40 7.43
CA ALA A 153 18.85 2.54 7.53
C ALA A 153 19.16 3.48 6.36
N GLN A 154 18.18 3.65 5.48
CA GLN A 154 18.34 4.18 4.12
C GLN A 154 19.27 3.32 3.27
N THR A 155 18.71 2.76 2.20
CA THR A 155 19.51 2.47 1.02
C THR A 155 20.22 3.79 0.67
N GLN A 156 21.53 3.88 0.94
CA GLN A 156 22.41 4.64 0.04
C GLN A 156 22.27 3.93 -1.30
N GLY A 157 21.24 4.33 -2.02
CA GLY A 157 20.79 3.63 -3.20
C GLY A 157 21.92 3.60 -4.19
N SER A 158 22.34 2.39 -4.56
CA SER A 158 23.14 2.15 -5.76
C SER A 158 22.46 2.83 -6.94
N LEU A 159 22.96 4.01 -7.36
CA LEU A 159 22.62 4.76 -8.58
C LEU A 159 21.26 4.38 -9.20
N TRP A 160 20.16 4.83 -8.59
CA TRP A 160 18.82 4.53 -9.10
C TRP A 160 18.37 5.62 -10.08
N GLY A 161 18.00 5.19 -11.30
CA GLY A 161 17.10 5.97 -12.15
C GLY A 161 15.69 5.97 -11.55
N VAL A 162 14.99 7.10 -11.60
CA VAL A 162 13.57 7.19 -11.20
C VAL A 162 12.71 7.05 -12.46
N SER A 163 11.71 6.17 -12.41
CA SER A 163 10.66 6.11 -13.44
C SER A 163 9.47 6.95 -12.99
N VAL A 164 9.03 7.88 -13.83
CA VAL A 164 7.89 8.78 -13.55
C VAL A 164 6.81 8.51 -14.60
N ILE A 165 5.64 8.04 -14.15
CA ILE A 165 4.46 7.89 -15.01
C ILE A 165 3.65 9.19 -14.94
N ILE A 166 3.45 9.86 -16.08
CA ILE A 166 2.64 11.08 -16.18
C ILE A 166 1.36 10.74 -16.97
N PRO A 167 0.23 10.46 -16.30
CA PRO A 167 -1.03 10.25 -16.98
C PRO A 167 -1.52 11.59 -17.56
N SER A 168 -1.28 11.78 -18.85
CA SER A 168 -1.60 13.04 -19.54
C SER A 168 -2.89 12.98 -20.34
N LYS A 169 -3.44 11.78 -20.62
CA LYS A 169 -4.55 11.53 -21.53
C LYS A 169 -4.39 12.33 -22.84
N ASP A 170 -5.03 13.50 -22.95
CA ASP A 170 -4.96 14.41 -24.11
C ASP A 170 -4.46 15.83 -23.74
N HIS A 171 -3.93 16.03 -22.53
CA HIS A 171 -3.50 17.32 -22.00
C HIS A 171 -2.01 17.60 -22.26
N SER A 172 -1.64 17.72 -23.54
CA SER A 172 -0.25 17.93 -23.98
C SER A 172 0.43 19.14 -23.33
N GLY A 173 -0.30 20.24 -23.10
CA GLY A 173 0.25 21.44 -22.45
C GLY A 173 0.61 21.24 -20.97
N ILE A 174 -0.10 20.36 -20.26
CA ILE A 174 0.25 19.99 -18.87
C ILE A 174 1.45 19.04 -18.89
N LEU A 175 1.44 18.05 -19.78
CA LEU A 175 2.56 17.14 -19.96
C LEU A 175 3.86 17.89 -20.25
N GLU A 176 3.84 18.87 -21.15
CA GLU A 176 5.01 19.69 -21.47
C GLU A 176 5.55 20.42 -20.24
N LYS A 177 4.67 21.00 -19.41
CA LYS A 177 5.08 21.66 -18.16
C LYS A 177 5.70 20.68 -17.17
N CYS A 178 5.12 19.49 -17.01
CA CYS A 178 5.65 18.45 -16.14
C CYS A 178 7.04 17.99 -16.61
N LEU A 179 7.20 17.69 -17.90
CA LEU A 179 8.47 17.27 -18.49
C LEU A 179 9.54 18.35 -18.33
N ARG A 180 9.22 19.61 -18.65
CA ARG A 180 10.13 20.75 -18.43
C ARG A 180 10.53 20.89 -16.98
N SER A 181 9.57 20.78 -16.05
CA SER A 181 9.84 20.87 -14.62
C SER A 181 10.76 19.76 -14.14
N ILE A 182 10.56 18.52 -14.60
CA ILE A 182 11.42 17.39 -14.27
C ILE A 182 12.83 17.70 -14.77
N VAL A 183 13.03 17.91 -16.07
CA VAL A 183 14.36 18.16 -16.65
C VAL A 183 15.10 19.31 -15.93
N VAL A 184 14.42 20.43 -15.66
CA VAL A 184 15.02 21.59 -15.00
C VAL A 184 15.36 21.32 -13.53
N LYS A 185 14.47 20.65 -12.79
CA LYS A 185 14.63 20.48 -11.34
C LYS A 185 15.39 19.21 -10.93
N THR A 186 15.44 18.21 -11.80
CA THR A 186 16.12 16.93 -11.57
C THR A 186 17.44 16.83 -12.31
N SER A 187 18.04 17.96 -12.70
CA SER A 187 19.46 18.04 -13.06
C SER A 187 20.30 17.78 -11.80
N PHE A 188 20.28 16.55 -11.31
CA PHE A 188 21.15 16.10 -10.25
C PHE A 188 22.57 16.09 -10.84
N ASN A 189 23.37 17.11 -10.52
CA ASN A 189 24.80 17.02 -10.73
C ASN A 189 25.27 15.79 -9.98
N THR A 190 25.80 14.81 -10.71
CA THR A 190 26.52 13.68 -10.12
C THR A 190 27.70 14.28 -9.36
N ILE A 191 27.59 14.33 -8.03
CA ILE A 191 28.72 14.65 -7.13
C ILE A 191 29.52 13.37 -6.92
#